data_AF-A0A947AL04-F1
#
_entry.id   AF-A0A947AL04-F1
#
_cell.length_a   1.000
_cell.length_b   1.000
_cell.length_c   1.000
_cell.angle_alpha   90.00
_cell.angle_beta   90.00
_cell.angle_gamma   90.00
#
_symmetry.space_group_name_H-M   'P 1'
#
loop_
_entity.id
_entity.type
_entity.pdbx_description
1 polymer ?
#
loop_
_entity_poly.entity_id
_entity_poly.type
_entity_poly.pdbx_seq_one_letter_code
_entity_poly.pdbx_strand_id
1 'polypeptide(L)' 'MSLSNNIKGRKIHTRNIEISTFESDAESIIVEGRLKEDRLIPFYLTSEKKHPPETVHNMVIHMR' A
#
# COMPACT_ATOMS: atom_id res chain seq x y z
N MET A 1 17.91 -16.80 4.82
CA MET A 1 18.73 -16.03 3.87
C MET A 1 17.89 -14.88 3.33
N SER A 2 18.30 -13.64 3.59
CA SER A 2 17.57 -12.44 3.14
C SER A 2 17.74 -12.26 1.62
N LEU A 3 16.68 -11.87 0.91
CA LEU A 3 16.65 -11.56 -0.55
C LEU A 3 17.65 -10.46 -1.00
N SER A 4 18.43 -9.90 -0.08
CA SER A 4 19.37 -8.79 -0.29
C SER A 4 20.52 -9.06 -1.27
N ASN A 5 20.86 -10.31 -1.58
CA ASN A 5 22.08 -10.63 -2.36
C ASN A 5 21.97 -10.41 -3.89
N ASN A 6 20.80 -10.04 -4.42
CA ASN A 6 20.62 -9.75 -5.85
C ASN A 6 19.87 -8.41 -6.13
N ILE A 7 19.71 -7.58 -5.11
CA ILE A 7 19.03 -6.29 -5.25
C ILE A 7 20.08 -5.26 -5.69
N LYS A 8 19.83 -4.49 -6.76
CA LYS A 8 20.65 -3.31 -7.16
C LYS A 8 20.58 -2.15 -6.14
N GLY A 9 20.34 -2.44 -4.86
CA GLY A 9 20.52 -1.55 -3.70
C GLY A 9 19.41 -0.53 -3.41
N ARG A 10 18.58 -0.13 -4.38
CA ARG A 10 17.61 0.96 -4.14
C ARG A 10 16.17 0.48 -3.93
N LYS A 11 15.58 0.86 -2.80
CA LYS A 11 14.14 0.77 -2.54
C LYS A 11 13.39 1.70 -3.51
N ILE A 12 12.49 1.16 -4.33
CA ILE A 12 11.79 1.94 -5.37
C ILE A 12 10.37 2.34 -4.98
N HIS A 13 9.76 1.61 -4.04
CA HIS A 13 8.45 1.92 -3.49
C HIS A 13 8.28 1.25 -2.11
N THR A 14 7.29 1.73 -1.36
CA THR A 14 6.71 1.05 -0.20
C THR A 14 5.22 0.88 -0.42
N ARG A 15 4.70 -0.27 -0.04
CA ARG A 15 3.26 -0.51 0.06
C ARG A 15 2.99 -1.10 1.44
N ASN A 16 2.19 -0.40 2.22
CA ASN A 16 1.79 -0.75 3.56
C ASN A 16 0.31 -1.14 3.52
N ILE A 17 0.02 -2.33 4.00
CA ILE A 17 -1.34 -2.85 4.17
C ILE A 17 -1.52 -3.04 5.67
N GLU A 18 -2.55 -2.40 6.22
CA GLU A 18 -2.97 -2.59 7.60
C GLU A 18 -4.42 -3.08 7.58
N ILE A 19 -4.70 -4.11 8.37
CA ILE A 19 -6.06 -4.63 8.54
C ILE A 19 -6.34 -4.63 10.03
N SER A 20 -7.37 -3.89 10.42
CA SER A 20 -7.88 -3.85 11.78
C SER A 20 -9.29 -4.43 11.79
N THR A 21 -9.57 -5.35 12.69
CA THR A 21 -10.90 -5.94 12.86
C THR A 21 -11.43 -5.55 14.23
N PHE A 22 -12.65 -5.03 14.25
CA PHE A 22 -13.34 -4.56 15.44
C PHE A 22 -14.60 -5.39 15.66
N GLU A 23 -14.93 -5.64 16.93
CA GLU A 23 -16.24 -6.15 17.33
C GLU A 23 -17.32 -5.12 17.00
N SER A 24 -18.47 -5.57 16.49
CA SER A 24 -19.63 -4.74 16.18
C SER A 24 -20.82 -5.14 17.06
N ASP A 25 -21.77 -5.89 16.53
CA ASP A 25 -22.86 -6.51 17.28
C ASP A 25 -22.59 -8.02 17.43
N ALA A 26 -23.50 -8.74 18.11
CA ALA A 26 -23.30 -10.16 18.40
C ALA A 26 -23.15 -11.06 17.15
N GLU A 27 -23.42 -10.53 15.94
CA GLU A 27 -23.44 -11.30 14.69
C GLU A 27 -22.55 -10.71 13.59
N SER A 28 -21.90 -9.55 13.82
CA SER A 28 -21.08 -8.88 12.81
C SER A 28 -19.75 -8.37 13.36
N ILE A 29 -18.82 -8.14 12.44
CA ILE A 29 -17.53 -7.49 12.70
C ILE A 29 -17.39 -6.31 11.75
N ILE A 30 -16.59 -5.32 12.14
CA ILE A 30 -16.15 -4.27 11.23
C ILE A 30 -14.71 -4.54 10.86
N VAL A 31 -14.42 -4.58 9.56
CA VAL A 31 -13.06 -4.70 9.04
C VAL A 31 -12.65 -3.39 8.41
N GLU A 32 -11.55 -2.83 8.88
CA GLU A 32 -10.92 -1.65 8.31
C GLU A 32 -9.60 -2.05 7.63
N GLY A 33 -9.52 -1.85 6.32
CA GLY A 33 -8.30 -2.00 5.54
C GLY A 33 -7.71 -0.64 5.20
N ARG A 34 -6.43 -0.40 5.52
CA ARG A 34 -5.67 0.75 5.02
C ARG A 34 -4.64 0.29 4.00
N LEU A 35 -4.65 0.91 2.82
CA LEU A 35 -3.60 0.76 1.82
C LEU A 35 -2.89 2.09 1.62
N LYS A 36 -1.61 2.14 1.99
CA LYS A 36 -0.73 3.26 1.66
C LYS A 36 0.38 2.80 0.73
N GLU A 37 0.59 3.51 -0.36
CA GLU A 37 1.70 3.27 -1.27
C GLU A 37 2.46 4.55 -1.56
N ASP A 38 3.76 4.52 -1.30
CA ASP A 38 4.68 5.61 -1.63
C ASP A 38 5.65 5.13 -2.72
N ARG A 39 5.68 5.85 -3.84
CA ARG A 39 6.70 5.67 -4.89
C ARG A 39 7.88 6.57 -4.56
N LEU A 40 9.07 5.97 -4.47
CA LEU A 40 10.31 6.69 -4.11
C LEU A 40 11.10 7.17 -5.32
N ILE A 41 10.62 6.83 -6.52
CA ILE A 41 11.28 7.07 -7.80
C ILE A 41 10.22 7.48 -8.83
N PRO A 42 10.60 8.20 -9.89
CA PRO A 42 9.66 8.47 -10.97
C PRO A 42 9.10 7.18 -11.58
N PHE A 43 7.81 7.19 -11.91
CA PHE A 43 7.09 6.03 -12.43
C PHE A 43 6.14 6.44 -13.56
N TYR A 44 5.54 5.45 -14.22
CA TYR A 44 4.56 5.64 -15.27
C TYR A 44 3.26 4.97 -14.85
N LEU A 45 2.14 5.65 -15.07
CA LEU A 45 0.80 5.07 -14.97
C LEU A 45 0.31 4.64 -16.36
N THR A 46 -0.91 4.12 -16.45
CA THR A 46 -1.57 3.71 -17.71
C THR A 46 -1.69 4.85 -18.72
N SER A 47 -1.57 6.10 -18.29
CA SER A 47 -1.60 7.30 -19.15
C SER A 47 -0.29 7.56 -19.92
N GLU A 48 0.72 6.70 -19.78
CA GLU A 48 2.08 6.86 -20.33
C GLU A 48 2.80 8.14 -19.85
N LYS A 49 2.17 8.93 -18.97
CA LYS A 49 2.77 10.10 -18.35
C LYS A 49 3.77 9.68 -17.28
N LYS A 50 4.91 10.37 -17.24
CA LYS A 50 5.88 10.23 -16.15
C LYS A 50 5.41 11.03 -14.93
N HIS A 51 5.35 10.35 -13.80
CA HIS A 51 5.00 10.90 -12.49
C HIS A 51 6.25 11.05 -11.63
N PRO A 52 6.34 12.11 -10.80
CA PRO A 52 7.39 12.23 -9.79
C PRO A 52 7.16 11.21 -8.64
N PRO A 53 8.15 10.98 -7.77
CA PRO A 53 7.91 10.26 -6.50
C PRO A 53 6.73 10.88 -5.74
N GLU A 54 5.73 10.08 -5.41
CA GLU A 54 4.52 10.53 -4.70
C GLU A 54 3.80 9.36 -4.00
N THR A 55 2.87 9.70 -3.11
CA THR A 55 1.91 8.72 -2.56
C THR A 55 0.86 8.43 -3.61
N VAL A 56 0.84 7.21 -4.15
CA VAL A 56 -0.06 6.81 -5.24
C VAL A 56 -1.38 6.28 -4.71
N HIS A 57 -1.34 5.57 -3.58
CA HIS A 57 -2.54 5.07 -2.91
C HIS A 57 -2.50 5.51 -1.46
N ASN A 58 -3.62 6.07 -0.99
CA ASN A 58 -3.87 6.35 0.42
C ASN A 58 -5.36 6.09 0.66
N MET A 59 -5.71 4.81 0.73
CA MET A 59 -7.08 4.35 0.77
C MET A 59 -7.38 3.76 2.14
N VAL A 60 -8.58 4.05 2.64
CA VAL A 60 -9.19 3.37 3.78
C VAL A 60 -10.49 2.75 3.28
N ILE A 61 -10.67 1.46 3.54
CA ILE A 61 -11.84 0.68 3.16
C ILE A 61 -12.44 0.13 4.45
N HIS A 62 -13.75 0.30 4.61
CA HIS A 62 -14.52 -0.31 5.69
C HIS A 62 -15.47 -1.35 5.13
N MET A 63 -15.55 -2.49 5.79
CA MET A 63 -16.52 -3.55 5.52
C MET A 63 -17.26 -3.89 6.81
N ARG A 64 -18.55 -4.16 6.69
CA ARG A 64 -19.42 -4.69 7.76
C ARG A 64 -20.12 -5.94 7.24
#